data_AF-A0A8H7G7K2-F1
#
_entry.id   AF-A0A8H7G7K2-F1
#
_cell.length_a   1.000
_cell.length_b   1.000
_cell.length_c   1.000
_cell.angle_alpha   90.00
_cell.angle_beta   90.00
_cell.angle_gamma   90.00
#
_symmetry.space_group_name_H-M   'P 1'
#
loop_
_entity.id
_entity.type
_entity.pdbx_description
1 polymer ?
#
loop_
_entity_poly.entity_id
_entity_poly.type
_entity_poly.pdbx_seq_one_letter_code
_entity_poly.pdbx_strand_id
1 'polypeptide(L)'
;MPKYFPSLDRPRVTIQTKDLAVCDGHLAEITQDSWLEVIGDLKTVEVIEADAQPQKKSLVLSTPFAGQTHLPTSGASEGDKIIFNVDYKGRQIPVTAQTSTLLEEVLDAVTRRLGICRKGLRATHDYYGTMNPDRNLAHHELENGDTICLHVEQIGGKPVIYLHSPNEIAASVKLSLVPEWEFSVIYPKVPIKEQRGQHIEWTIRTQKDGSLVETSTGTEVAYLFWEAETDSRVPMTPPLSPVLGQLPPAEHFSPAHSDLHDDNAVVLGVDSVPRYLEKALAALGLHLEARTSFITYWLPSILKHSFVALRFVPQESYERAAPLDVTPRPDVITRVFMLFKGLSEDVLNEWTGARARADEDVVKWQGIVGVDASRMADTGLFRVLEWGGMEVLGSQRVLGEL
;
A
#
# COMPACT_ATOMS: atom_id res chain seq x y z
N MET A 1 -33.99 -3.57 24.02
CA MET A 1 -33.57 -2.29 24.63
C MET A 1 -34.69 -1.54 25.39
N PRO A 2 -35.90 -1.29 24.85
CA PRO A 2 -36.96 -0.50 25.53
C PRO A 2 -37.48 -1.09 26.85
N LYS A 3 -37.44 -2.43 26.96
CA LYS A 3 -37.82 -3.17 28.17
C LYS A 3 -36.85 -2.97 29.35
N TYR A 4 -35.59 -2.62 29.08
CA TYR A 4 -34.53 -2.52 30.09
C TYR A 4 -34.28 -1.07 30.52
N PHE A 5 -34.61 -0.10 29.66
CA PHE A 5 -34.47 1.33 29.92
C PHE A 5 -35.76 2.07 29.52
N PRO A 6 -36.86 1.89 30.28
CA PRO A 6 -38.17 2.43 29.92
C PRO A 6 -38.30 3.95 30.13
N SER A 7 -37.44 4.56 30.93
CA SER A 7 -37.45 5.98 31.29
C SER A 7 -36.46 6.84 30.51
N LEU A 8 -35.77 6.28 29.50
CA LEU A 8 -34.73 6.98 28.74
C LEU A 8 -35.32 7.66 27.49
N ASP A 9 -35.14 8.98 27.38
CA ASP A 9 -35.56 9.78 26.23
C ASP A 9 -34.57 9.60 25.05
N ARG A 10 -34.86 8.57 24.24
CA ARG A 10 -33.97 8.00 23.21
C ARG A 10 -33.42 8.97 22.15
N PRO A 11 -34.12 10.04 21.70
CA PRO A 11 -33.57 10.94 20.68
C PRO A 11 -32.35 11.74 21.18
N ARG A 12 -32.11 11.75 22.49
CA ARG A 12 -31.09 12.58 23.14
C ARG A 12 -30.02 11.77 23.86
N VAL A 13 -30.00 10.45 23.74
CA VAL A 13 -29.09 9.60 24.52
C VAL A 13 -28.59 8.42 23.72
N THR A 14 -27.26 8.21 23.73
CA THR A 14 -26.61 7.02 23.16
C THR A 14 -26.15 6.09 24.28
N ILE A 15 -26.14 4.79 23.99
CA ILE A 15 -25.77 3.75 24.95
C ILE A 15 -24.51 3.08 24.42
N GLN A 16 -23.41 3.14 25.19
CA GLN A 16 -22.09 2.70 24.76
C GLN A 16 -21.50 1.66 25.71
N THR A 17 -20.56 0.84 25.22
CA THR A 17 -19.80 -0.13 26.02
C THR A 17 -18.39 -0.29 25.50
N LYS A 18 -17.51 -0.83 26.35
CA LYS A 18 -16.14 -1.26 26.01
C LYS A 18 -15.93 -2.76 26.22
N ASP A 19 -16.98 -3.47 26.64
CA ASP A 19 -16.87 -4.84 27.15
C ASP A 19 -16.87 -5.91 26.04
N LEU A 20 -17.18 -5.53 24.80
CA LEU A 20 -17.21 -6.45 23.66
C LEU A 20 -15.83 -6.55 23.01
N ALA A 21 -15.45 -7.74 22.54
CA ALA A 21 -14.15 -7.95 21.90
C ALA A 21 -13.92 -7.08 20.65
N VAL A 22 -15.01 -6.72 19.96
CA VAL A 22 -14.98 -5.80 18.80
C VAL A 22 -14.67 -4.35 19.18
N CYS A 23 -14.83 -3.98 20.45
CA CYS A 23 -14.57 -2.64 20.94
C CYS A 23 -13.08 -2.34 21.10
N ASP A 24 -12.22 -3.36 21.24
CA ASP A 24 -10.76 -3.25 21.48
C ASP A 24 -10.42 -2.18 22.54
N GLY A 25 -11.16 -2.17 23.66
CA GLY A 25 -11.01 -1.22 24.76
C GLY A 25 -11.59 0.19 24.54
N HIS A 26 -12.14 0.50 23.36
CA HIS A 26 -12.76 1.79 23.03
C HIS A 26 -14.26 1.76 23.28
N LEU A 27 -14.85 2.93 23.58
CA LEU A 27 -16.29 3.07 23.74
C LEU A 27 -16.98 2.97 22.38
N ALA A 28 -17.81 1.94 22.21
CA ALA A 28 -18.61 1.71 21.01
C ALA A 28 -20.11 1.84 21.33
N GLU A 29 -20.85 2.47 20.42
CA GLU A 29 -22.30 2.59 20.52
C GLU A 29 -22.98 1.24 20.24
N ILE A 30 -23.89 0.87 21.14
CA ILE A 30 -24.77 -0.28 20.95
C ILE A 30 -26.06 0.23 20.30
N THR A 31 -26.21 -0.06 19.02
CA THR A 31 -27.42 0.27 18.28
C THR A 31 -28.61 -0.58 18.75
N GLN A 32 -29.82 -0.11 18.48
CA GLN A 32 -31.04 -0.83 18.88
C GLN A 32 -31.13 -2.22 18.24
N ASP A 33 -30.62 -2.38 17.01
CA ASP A 33 -30.69 -3.61 16.23
C ASP A 33 -29.68 -4.66 16.74
N SER A 34 -28.50 -4.22 17.20
CA SER A 34 -27.47 -5.11 17.75
C SER A 34 -27.67 -5.43 19.23
N TRP A 35 -28.56 -4.72 19.94
CA TRP A 35 -28.76 -4.85 21.38
C TRP A 35 -29.09 -6.27 21.86
N LEU A 36 -29.92 -7.01 21.13
CA LEU A 36 -30.34 -8.36 21.53
C LEU A 36 -29.23 -9.39 21.38
N GLU A 37 -28.27 -9.14 20.49
CA GLU A 37 -27.15 -10.04 20.23
C GLU A 37 -26.06 -9.89 21.30
N VAL A 38 -25.88 -8.67 21.81
CA VAL A 38 -24.76 -8.37 22.71
C VAL A 38 -25.13 -8.31 24.19
N ILE A 39 -26.42 -8.14 24.55
CA ILE A 39 -26.86 -7.93 25.95
C ILE A 39 -26.40 -9.03 26.92
N GLY A 40 -26.23 -10.27 26.45
CA GLY A 40 -25.75 -11.38 27.29
C GLY A 40 -24.30 -11.25 27.74
N ASP A 41 -23.50 -10.48 26.99
CA ASP A 41 -22.05 -10.34 27.17
C ASP A 41 -21.66 -9.00 27.81
N LEU A 42 -22.62 -8.09 28.00
CA LEU A 42 -22.39 -6.77 28.61
C LEU A 42 -22.25 -6.87 30.13
N LYS A 43 -21.20 -6.27 30.68
CA LYS A 43 -21.02 -6.13 32.14
C LYS A 43 -21.34 -4.72 32.61
N THR A 44 -21.00 -3.72 31.80
CA THR A 44 -21.15 -2.30 32.05
C THR A 44 -21.60 -1.58 30.79
N VAL A 45 -22.42 -0.55 30.97
CA VAL A 45 -22.99 0.24 29.89
C VAL A 45 -22.99 1.70 30.32
N GLU A 46 -22.46 2.57 29.48
CA GLU A 46 -22.44 4.02 29.68
C GLU A 46 -23.55 4.68 28.86
N VAL A 47 -24.21 5.66 29.48
CA VAL A 47 -25.37 6.36 28.92
C VAL A 47 -24.96 7.81 28.72
N ILE A 48 -24.84 8.23 27.47
CA ILE A 48 -24.29 9.55 27.10
C ILE A 48 -25.41 10.41 26.51
N GLU A 49 -25.75 11.50 27.21
CA GLU A 49 -26.67 12.53 26.72
C GLU A 49 -26.02 13.36 25.60
N ALA A 50 -26.69 13.44 24.47
CA ALA A 50 -26.35 14.33 23.39
C ALA A 50 -26.87 15.75 23.71
N ASP A 51 -26.11 16.53 24.49
CA ASP A 51 -25.57 17.83 24.04
C ASP A 51 -24.64 18.47 25.08
N ALA A 52 -23.36 18.64 24.71
CA ALA A 52 -22.52 19.78 25.07
C ALA A 52 -21.37 19.80 24.06
N GLN A 53 -21.49 20.66 23.05
CA GLN A 53 -20.46 20.93 22.05
C GLN A 53 -19.05 21.09 22.67
N PRO A 54 -18.05 20.32 22.24
CA PRO A 54 -16.70 20.84 22.20
C PRO A 54 -16.63 21.90 21.10
N GLN A 55 -15.99 23.04 21.35
CA GLN A 55 -15.81 24.13 20.39
C GLN A 55 -15.36 23.59 19.02
N LYS A 56 -16.30 23.51 18.08
CA LYS A 56 -16.07 23.08 16.70
C LYS A 56 -15.34 24.20 15.96
N LYS A 57 -14.10 23.94 15.53
CA LYS A 57 -13.61 24.55 14.29
C LYS A 57 -14.53 24.07 13.17
N SER A 58 -15.19 25.01 12.51
CA SER A 58 -16.18 24.70 11.46
C SER A 58 -15.47 24.34 10.16
N LEU A 59 -15.40 23.04 9.85
CA LEU A 59 -15.21 22.54 8.48
C LEU A 59 -16.60 22.34 7.87
N VAL A 60 -16.84 22.98 6.73
CA VAL A 60 -18.10 22.84 5.98
C VAL A 60 -17.80 22.05 4.72
N LEU A 61 -18.41 20.86 4.61
CA LEU A 61 -18.34 20.02 3.44
C LEU A 61 -19.59 20.27 2.58
N SER A 62 -19.41 20.93 1.44
CA SER A 62 -20.52 21.33 0.57
C SER A 62 -21.08 20.14 -0.24
N THR A 63 -22.37 20.16 -0.54
CA THR A 63 -23.05 19.26 -1.50
C THR A 63 -23.33 20.03 -2.82
N PRO A 64 -23.43 19.35 -3.99
CA PRO A 64 -23.69 20.05 -5.24
C PRO A 64 -25.11 20.64 -5.29
N PHE A 65 -25.21 21.80 -5.93
CA PHE A 65 -26.29 22.79 -5.96
C PHE A 65 -27.73 22.31 -6.20
N ALA A 66 -28.67 22.98 -5.51
CA ALA A 66 -29.93 23.46 -6.11
C ALA A 66 -30.39 24.76 -5.43
N GLY A 67 -30.34 25.87 -6.18
CA GLY A 67 -31.29 26.99 -6.11
C GLY A 67 -31.46 27.82 -4.84
N GLN A 68 -31.20 29.12 -5.02
CA GLN A 68 -31.84 30.28 -4.37
C GLN A 68 -31.06 31.09 -3.31
N THR A 69 -31.01 32.37 -3.65
CA THR A 69 -30.62 33.59 -2.96
C THR A 69 -31.20 33.75 -1.56
N HIS A 70 -30.35 34.02 -0.57
CA HIS A 70 -30.51 35.12 0.39
C HIS A 70 -29.28 35.21 1.32
N LEU A 71 -28.68 36.40 1.41
CA LEU A 71 -27.72 36.75 2.47
C LEU A 71 -28.43 36.81 3.82
N PRO A 72 -27.71 36.46 4.91
CA PRO A 72 -27.56 37.45 5.96
C PRO A 72 -26.11 37.62 6.42
N THR A 73 -25.75 38.88 6.59
CA THR A 73 -24.48 39.40 7.10
C THR A 73 -24.37 39.15 8.61
N SER A 74 -23.28 38.55 9.08
CA SER A 74 -22.82 38.63 10.48
C SER A 74 -21.38 38.11 10.63
N GLY A 75 -20.44 39.07 10.64
CA GLY A 75 -19.11 39.07 11.27
C GLY A 75 -18.40 37.74 11.59
N ALA A 76 -17.52 37.32 10.68
CA ALA A 76 -16.25 36.67 11.00
C ALA A 76 -15.26 37.03 9.89
N SER A 77 -14.01 37.34 10.24
CA SER A 77 -12.96 37.74 9.29
C SER A 77 -12.90 36.80 8.09
N GLU A 78 -13.20 37.34 6.91
CA GLU A 78 -13.43 36.63 5.65
C GLU A 78 -12.12 36.14 4.97
N GLY A 79 -10.97 36.33 5.62
CA GLY A 79 -9.64 36.15 5.02
C GLY A 79 -8.91 34.84 5.36
N ASP A 80 -9.54 33.89 6.05
CA ASP A 80 -8.84 32.71 6.60
C ASP A 80 -9.48 31.36 6.21
N LYS A 81 -10.39 31.38 5.24
CA LYS A 81 -11.03 30.18 4.69
C LYS A 81 -10.57 29.95 3.26
N ILE A 82 -10.38 28.68 2.93
CA ILE A 82 -10.02 28.22 1.61
C ILE A 82 -11.07 27.24 1.09
N ILE A 83 -11.35 27.31 -0.21
CA ILE A 83 -12.26 26.44 -0.94
C ILE A 83 -11.43 25.68 -1.97
N PHE A 84 -11.39 24.36 -1.87
CA PHE A 84 -10.62 23.48 -2.76
C PHE A 84 -11.39 22.18 -2.96
N ASN A 85 -10.93 21.35 -3.90
CA ASN A 85 -11.47 20.02 -4.12
C ASN A 85 -10.50 18.97 -3.59
N VAL A 86 -11.05 17.87 -3.08
CA VAL A 86 -10.30 16.63 -2.89
C VAL A 86 -10.77 15.66 -3.97
N ASP A 87 -9.89 15.22 -4.86
CA ASP A 87 -10.20 14.18 -5.84
C ASP A 87 -9.88 12.80 -5.25
N TYR A 88 -10.82 11.86 -5.35
CA TYR A 88 -10.55 10.45 -5.09
C TYR A 88 -11.13 9.61 -6.22
N LYS A 89 -10.26 9.00 -7.02
CA LYS A 89 -10.62 8.16 -8.19
C LYS A 89 -11.53 8.90 -9.18
N GLY A 90 -11.23 10.17 -9.47
CA GLY A 90 -12.02 11.00 -10.39
C GLY A 90 -13.31 11.57 -9.80
N ARG A 91 -13.59 11.29 -8.52
CA ARG A 91 -14.69 11.92 -7.78
C ARG A 91 -14.14 13.13 -7.02
N GLN A 92 -14.52 14.32 -7.44
CA GLN A 92 -14.20 15.56 -6.73
C GLN A 92 -15.17 15.81 -5.56
N ILE A 93 -14.60 16.02 -4.37
CA ILE A 93 -15.30 16.38 -3.14
C ILE A 93 -14.94 17.83 -2.80
N PRO A 94 -15.87 18.79 -2.91
CA PRO A 94 -15.60 20.17 -2.52
C PRO A 94 -15.44 20.27 -0.99
N VAL A 95 -14.39 20.96 -0.57
CA VAL A 95 -14.03 21.20 0.83
C VAL A 95 -13.93 22.70 1.08
N THR A 96 -14.52 23.15 2.18
CA THR A 96 -14.28 24.49 2.72
C THR A 96 -13.75 24.36 4.13
N ALA A 97 -12.51 24.83 4.34
CA ALA A 97 -11.79 24.69 5.59
C ALA A 97 -11.09 26.00 5.97
N GLN A 98 -10.69 26.13 7.24
CA GLN A 98 -9.82 27.22 7.65
C GLN A 98 -8.39 26.90 7.22
N THR A 99 -7.61 27.90 6.82
CA THR A 99 -6.18 27.75 6.48
C THR A 99 -5.36 27.16 7.64
N SER A 100 -5.81 27.39 8.89
CA SER A 100 -5.23 26.83 10.12
C SER A 100 -5.62 25.37 10.43
N THR A 101 -6.54 24.78 9.67
CA THR A 101 -6.94 23.37 9.81
C THR A 101 -5.79 22.44 9.38
N LEU A 102 -5.55 21.35 10.12
CA LEU A 102 -4.60 20.32 9.73
C LEU A 102 -5.07 19.58 8.48
N LEU A 103 -4.15 19.25 7.58
CA LEU A 103 -4.50 18.46 6.41
C LEU A 103 -5.06 17.09 6.84
N GLU A 104 -4.52 16.46 7.88
CA GLU A 104 -5.06 15.20 8.43
C GLU A 104 -6.56 15.29 8.76
N GLU A 105 -7.00 16.36 9.43
CA GLU A 105 -8.41 16.58 9.78
C GLU A 105 -9.32 16.68 8.54
N VAL A 106 -8.83 17.32 7.47
CA VAL A 106 -9.54 17.39 6.18
C VAL A 106 -9.68 15.99 5.58
N LEU A 107 -8.58 15.24 5.52
CA LEU A 107 -8.56 13.92 4.91
C LEU A 107 -9.43 12.92 5.70
N ASP A 108 -9.45 13.01 7.02
CA ASP A 108 -10.35 12.22 7.87
C ASP A 108 -11.82 12.54 7.60
N ALA A 109 -12.15 13.83 7.44
CA ALA A 109 -13.51 14.25 7.14
C ALA A 109 -13.97 13.76 5.76
N VAL A 110 -13.09 13.84 4.76
CA VAL A 110 -13.37 13.39 3.39
C VAL A 110 -13.50 11.86 3.31
N THR A 111 -12.57 11.12 3.93
CA THR A 111 -12.60 9.64 3.91
C THR A 111 -13.82 9.08 4.64
N ARG A 112 -14.20 9.68 5.78
CA ARG A 112 -15.45 9.37 6.49
C ARG A 112 -16.68 9.61 5.62
N ARG A 113 -16.72 10.72 4.86
CA ARG A 113 -17.81 11.03 3.92
C ARG A 113 -17.89 10.04 2.75
N LEU A 114 -16.74 9.53 2.30
CA LEU A 114 -16.65 8.54 1.25
C LEU A 114 -16.88 7.10 1.74
N GLY A 115 -16.92 6.88 3.06
CA GLY A 115 -17.02 5.54 3.64
C GLY A 115 -15.78 4.67 3.40
N ILE A 116 -14.60 5.30 3.24
CA ILE A 116 -13.34 4.61 2.99
C ILE A 116 -12.40 4.73 4.19
N CYS A 117 -11.53 3.74 4.38
CA CYS A 117 -10.50 3.79 5.42
C CYS A 117 -9.44 4.84 5.07
N ARG A 118 -9.05 5.68 6.05
CA ARG A 118 -8.00 6.68 5.90
C ARG A 118 -6.60 6.05 5.76
N LYS A 119 -6.39 4.89 6.40
CA LYS A 119 -5.10 4.21 6.44
C LYS A 119 -4.70 3.80 5.01
N GLY A 120 -3.44 4.05 4.65
CA GLY A 120 -2.96 3.75 3.31
C GLY A 120 -3.51 4.71 2.27
N LEU A 121 -3.77 5.98 2.61
CA LEU A 121 -4.09 7.03 1.65
C LEU A 121 -3.07 8.17 1.73
N ARG A 122 -2.63 8.65 0.58
CA ARG A 122 -1.70 9.77 0.40
C ARG A 122 -2.39 10.93 -0.27
N ALA A 123 -2.14 12.14 0.22
CA ALA A 123 -2.56 13.37 -0.45
C ALA A 123 -1.41 13.94 -1.28
N THR A 124 -1.70 14.32 -2.52
CA THR A 124 -0.78 15.04 -3.40
C THR A 124 -1.45 16.30 -3.96
N HIS A 125 -0.63 17.26 -4.35
CA HIS A 125 -1.05 18.43 -5.12
C HIS A 125 -0.28 18.45 -6.44
N ASP A 126 -0.93 18.83 -7.54
CA ASP A 126 -0.33 18.76 -8.88
C ASP A 126 0.97 19.59 -9.01
N TYR A 127 1.09 20.68 -8.24
CA TYR A 127 2.27 21.54 -8.28
C TYR A 127 3.31 21.23 -7.18
N TYR A 128 2.84 20.81 -5.99
CA TYR A 128 3.72 20.66 -4.80
C TYR A 128 4.09 19.21 -4.50
N GLY A 129 3.50 18.24 -5.20
CA GLY A 129 3.72 16.82 -4.96
C GLY A 129 3.07 16.33 -3.67
N THR A 130 3.71 15.42 -2.95
CA THR A 130 3.18 14.82 -1.72
C THR A 130 3.00 15.87 -0.62
N MET A 131 1.81 15.88 -0.02
CA MET A 131 1.46 16.81 1.05
C MET A 131 1.62 16.16 2.43
N ASN A 132 2.21 16.89 3.38
CA ASN A 132 2.39 16.43 4.76
C ASN A 132 1.07 16.57 5.58
N PRO A 133 0.48 15.46 6.07
CA PRO A 133 -0.79 15.49 6.82
C PRO A 133 -0.70 16.22 8.16
N ASP A 134 0.48 16.25 8.80
CA ASP A 134 0.72 16.86 10.11
C ASP A 134 0.82 18.40 10.05
N ARG A 135 0.76 18.96 8.84
CA ARG A 135 0.84 20.41 8.59
C ARG A 135 -0.53 20.96 8.25
N ASN A 136 -0.73 22.23 8.58
CA ASN A 136 -1.97 22.94 8.25
C ASN A 136 -2.03 23.33 6.77
N LEU A 137 -3.23 23.65 6.29
CA LEU A 137 -3.45 24.02 4.89
C LEU A 137 -2.66 25.26 4.47
N ALA A 138 -2.43 26.22 5.38
CA ALA A 138 -1.61 27.40 5.13
C ALA A 138 -0.15 27.06 4.78
N HIS A 139 0.40 26.00 5.39
CA HIS A 139 1.77 25.55 5.12
C HIS A 139 1.94 24.99 3.71
N HIS A 140 0.86 24.47 3.12
CA HIS A 140 0.88 23.89 1.79
C HIS A 140 0.59 24.89 0.68
N GLU A 141 0.45 26.18 1.02
CA GLU A 141 0.23 27.29 0.07
C GLU A 141 -0.91 27.01 -0.94
N LEU A 142 -1.96 26.33 -0.48
CA LEU A 142 -3.14 26.04 -1.30
C LEU A 142 -3.87 27.34 -1.65
N GLU A 143 -4.35 27.42 -2.88
CA GLU A 143 -5.19 28.50 -3.39
C GLU A 143 -6.66 28.07 -3.56
N ASN A 144 -7.55 29.05 -3.70
CA ASN A 144 -8.96 28.77 -3.95
C ASN A 144 -9.13 28.12 -5.32
N GLY A 145 -9.76 26.95 -5.35
CA GLY A 145 -9.98 26.15 -6.56
C GLY A 145 -8.97 25.02 -6.76
N ASP A 146 -7.92 24.94 -5.94
CA ASP A 146 -6.94 23.86 -6.00
C ASP A 146 -7.57 22.48 -5.82
N THR A 147 -6.86 21.45 -6.30
CA THR A 147 -7.28 20.06 -6.16
C THR A 147 -6.21 19.25 -5.44
N ILE A 148 -6.58 18.67 -4.30
CA ILE A 148 -5.78 17.68 -3.59
C ILE A 148 -6.19 16.30 -4.10
N CYS A 149 -5.25 15.56 -4.67
CA CYS A 149 -5.49 14.20 -5.14
C CYS A 149 -5.23 13.20 -4.01
N LEU A 150 -6.24 12.42 -3.65
CA LEU A 150 -6.14 11.30 -2.72
C LEU A 150 -5.81 10.01 -3.48
N HIS A 151 -4.62 9.49 -3.23
CA HIS A 151 -4.14 8.22 -3.77
C HIS A 151 -4.17 7.17 -2.66
N VAL A 152 -4.35 5.90 -3.02
CA VAL A 152 -3.99 4.81 -2.10
C VAL A 152 -2.46 4.80 -2.00
N GLU A 153 -1.91 4.55 -0.81
CA GLU A 153 -0.46 4.38 -0.66
C GLU A 153 -0.04 3.11 -1.36
N GLN A 154 1.10 3.17 -2.05
CA GLN A 154 1.71 2.00 -2.64
C GLN A 154 2.14 1.08 -1.50
N ILE A 155 1.51 -0.07 -1.39
CA ILE A 155 1.91 -1.11 -0.46
C ILE A 155 2.85 -2.04 -1.21
N GLY A 156 4.08 -2.18 -0.72
CA GLY A 156 4.96 -3.28 -1.09
C GLY A 156 4.33 -4.57 -0.55
N GLY A 157 3.57 -5.26 -1.38
CA GLY A 157 2.74 -6.39 -0.97
C GLY A 157 3.53 -7.70 -1.00
N LYS A 158 3.54 -8.39 0.14
CA LYS A 158 3.98 -9.77 0.33
C LYS A 158 5.26 -10.21 -0.39
N PRO A 159 6.42 -9.63 -0.08
CA PRO A 159 7.66 -10.37 -0.18
C PRO A 159 7.67 -11.65 0.66
N VAL A 160 7.88 -12.79 0.01
CA VAL A 160 7.98 -14.12 0.63
C VAL A 160 9.31 -14.75 0.28
N ILE A 161 10.03 -15.25 1.28
CA ILE A 161 11.36 -15.85 1.13
C ILE A 161 11.31 -17.33 1.49
N TYR A 162 11.62 -18.18 0.50
CA TYR A 162 11.81 -19.62 0.64
C TYR A 162 13.28 -19.95 0.74
N LEU A 163 13.64 -20.89 1.61
CA LEU A 163 15.00 -21.41 1.76
C LEU A 163 14.98 -22.92 1.57
N HIS A 164 15.57 -23.41 0.47
CA HIS A 164 15.64 -24.83 0.16
C HIS A 164 17.08 -25.31 0.19
N SER A 165 17.38 -26.27 1.06
CA SER A 165 18.71 -26.86 1.18
C SER A 165 18.63 -28.39 1.08
N PRO A 166 19.59 -29.05 0.42
CA PRO A 166 19.65 -30.52 0.37
C PRO A 166 19.85 -31.16 1.75
N ASN A 167 20.40 -30.39 2.70
CA ASN A 167 20.63 -30.80 4.07
C ASN A 167 20.01 -29.80 5.04
N GLU A 168 19.66 -30.26 6.23
CA GLU A 168 19.23 -29.34 7.30
C GLU A 168 20.40 -28.44 7.68
N ILE A 169 20.18 -27.12 7.58
CA ILE A 169 21.17 -26.12 7.94
C ILE A 169 20.54 -25.10 8.88
N ALA A 170 21.33 -24.62 9.84
CA ALA A 170 21.00 -23.39 10.56
C ALA A 170 21.40 -22.20 9.68
N ALA A 171 20.48 -21.27 9.46
CA ALA A 171 20.73 -20.07 8.67
C ALA A 171 20.29 -18.79 9.40
N SER A 172 21.06 -17.72 9.22
CA SER A 172 20.67 -16.35 9.55
C SER A 172 20.27 -15.64 8.26
N VAL A 173 19.10 -15.00 8.28
CA VAL A 173 18.54 -14.23 7.17
C VAL A 173 18.36 -12.80 7.65
N LYS A 174 19.16 -11.89 7.12
CA LYS A 174 19.13 -10.46 7.44
C LYS A 174 18.54 -9.69 6.28
N LEU A 175 17.55 -8.85 6.58
CA LEU A 175 16.89 -8.01 5.60
C LEU A 175 16.95 -6.57 6.08
N SER A 176 17.28 -5.67 5.15
CA SER A 176 17.29 -4.22 5.35
C SER A 176 16.40 -3.54 4.33
N LEU A 177 15.86 -2.38 4.66
CA LEU A 177 15.07 -1.55 3.74
C LEU A 177 15.73 -0.19 3.54
N VAL A 178 15.61 0.35 2.33
CA VAL A 178 15.86 1.78 2.08
C VAL A 178 14.85 2.64 2.84
N PRO A 179 15.17 3.92 3.13
CA PRO A 179 14.28 4.81 3.89
C PRO A 179 12.89 5.02 3.26
N GLU A 180 12.75 4.77 1.95
CA GLU A 180 11.47 4.85 1.24
C GLU A 180 10.49 3.72 1.61
N TRP A 181 10.95 2.72 2.36
CA TRP A 181 10.15 1.61 2.88
C TRP A 181 10.33 1.43 4.38
N GLU A 182 9.23 1.19 5.06
CA GLU A 182 9.19 0.78 6.47
C GLU A 182 8.41 -0.52 6.59
N PHE A 183 8.91 -1.46 7.39
CA PHE A 183 8.23 -2.73 7.66
C PHE A 183 6.88 -2.47 8.31
N SER A 184 5.83 -3.01 7.70
CA SER A 184 4.47 -2.97 8.24
C SER A 184 4.07 -4.31 8.85
N VAL A 185 4.50 -5.42 8.25
CA VAL A 185 4.24 -6.78 8.74
C VAL A 185 5.48 -7.65 8.57
N ILE A 186 5.78 -8.47 9.59
CA ILE A 186 6.91 -9.40 9.61
C ILE A 186 6.44 -10.72 10.22
N TYR A 187 6.73 -11.83 9.56
CA TYR A 187 6.43 -13.17 10.06
C TYR A 187 7.50 -14.19 9.67
N PRO A 188 7.99 -15.02 10.61
CA PRO A 188 7.78 -14.96 12.06
C PRO A 188 8.22 -13.63 12.67
N LYS A 189 7.60 -13.23 13.78
CA LYS A 189 7.85 -11.92 14.39
C LYS A 189 9.27 -11.85 14.96
N VAL A 190 10.04 -10.87 14.49
CA VAL A 190 11.39 -10.53 14.97
C VAL A 190 11.48 -9.01 15.23
N PRO A 191 12.37 -8.55 16.11
CA PRO A 191 12.50 -7.13 16.41
C PRO A 191 13.07 -6.35 15.20
N ILE A 192 12.47 -5.20 14.92
CA ILE A 192 13.00 -4.21 13.97
C ILE A 192 14.07 -3.37 14.67
N LYS A 193 15.22 -3.20 14.02
CA LYS A 193 16.31 -2.32 14.44
C LYS A 193 16.34 -1.10 13.52
N GLU A 194 16.36 0.10 14.08
CA GLU A 194 16.45 1.36 13.32
C GLU A 194 17.89 1.89 13.32
N GLN A 195 18.61 1.71 12.21
CA GLN A 195 20.02 2.12 12.08
C GLN A 195 20.33 2.60 10.65
N ARG A 196 19.87 3.80 10.29
CA ARG A 196 19.90 4.33 8.89
C ARG A 196 19.01 3.52 7.94
N GLY A 197 17.76 3.33 8.35
CA GLY A 197 16.81 2.42 7.73
C GLY A 197 16.34 1.39 8.75
N GLN A 198 15.42 0.52 8.33
CA GLN A 198 14.92 -0.57 9.15
C GLN A 198 15.61 -1.88 8.78
N HIS A 199 15.95 -2.65 9.80
CA HIS A 199 16.67 -3.92 9.66
C HIS A 199 16.04 -5.00 10.53
N ILE A 200 15.98 -6.22 10.02
CA ILE A 200 15.52 -7.40 10.75
C ILE A 200 16.45 -8.58 10.49
N GLU A 201 16.39 -9.56 11.40
CA GLU A 201 17.15 -10.79 11.31
C GLU A 201 16.31 -11.97 11.81
N TRP A 202 16.13 -12.97 10.95
CA TRP A 202 15.61 -14.27 11.35
C TRP A 202 16.75 -15.26 11.52
N THR A 203 16.67 -16.10 12.55
CA THR A 203 17.54 -17.28 12.68
C THR A 203 16.68 -18.53 12.57
N ILE A 204 16.88 -19.29 11.50
CA ILE A 204 16.05 -20.44 11.15
C ILE A 204 16.87 -21.72 11.03
N ARG A 205 16.18 -22.86 11.01
CA ARG A 205 16.70 -24.13 10.54
C ARG A 205 15.87 -24.60 9.36
N THR A 206 16.50 -24.93 8.24
CA THR A 206 15.81 -25.50 7.07
C THR A 206 15.51 -26.98 7.31
N GLN A 207 14.37 -27.46 6.80
CA GLN A 207 14.03 -28.87 6.77
C GLN A 207 14.11 -29.43 5.34
N LYS A 208 14.18 -30.76 5.21
CA LYS A 208 14.27 -31.44 3.90
C LYS A 208 13.02 -31.28 3.03
N ASP A 209 11.88 -31.04 3.63
CA ASP A 209 10.61 -30.81 2.93
C ASP A 209 10.44 -29.36 2.46
N GLY A 210 11.38 -28.48 2.78
CA GLY A 210 11.35 -27.05 2.44
C GLY A 210 10.75 -26.16 3.53
N SER A 211 10.20 -26.72 4.60
CA SER A 211 9.76 -25.96 5.76
C SER A 211 10.93 -25.40 6.57
N LEU A 212 10.65 -24.38 7.37
CA LEU A 212 11.61 -23.66 8.20
C LEU A 212 11.15 -23.70 9.65
N VAL A 213 12.10 -23.87 10.57
CA VAL A 213 11.87 -23.69 12.00
C VAL A 213 12.58 -22.44 12.45
N GLU A 214 11.83 -21.44 12.92
CA GLU A 214 12.42 -20.28 13.57
C GLU A 214 12.95 -20.67 14.95
N THR A 215 14.24 -20.40 15.20
CA THR A 215 14.97 -21.03 16.31
C THR A 215 14.72 -20.39 17.67
N SER A 216 14.25 -19.14 17.74
CA SER A 216 14.00 -18.46 19.01
C SER A 216 12.63 -18.81 19.61
N THR A 217 11.64 -19.05 18.76
CA THR A 217 10.24 -19.34 19.11
C THR A 217 9.86 -20.81 18.89
N GLY A 218 10.62 -21.54 18.06
CA GLY A 218 10.27 -22.89 17.62
C GLY A 218 9.14 -22.93 16.60
N THR A 219 8.76 -21.79 16.02
CA THR A 219 7.65 -21.71 15.05
C THR A 219 8.04 -22.38 13.74
N GLU A 220 7.21 -23.33 13.29
CA GLU A 220 7.31 -23.94 11.97
C GLU A 220 6.57 -23.10 10.92
N VAL A 221 7.24 -22.75 9.83
CA VAL A 221 6.69 -21.94 8.74
C VAL A 221 7.13 -22.49 7.39
N ALA A 222 6.31 -22.32 6.36
CA ALA A 222 6.70 -22.67 4.99
C ALA A 222 7.71 -21.68 4.40
N TYR A 223 7.68 -20.42 4.86
CA TYR A 223 8.48 -19.32 4.33
C TYR A 223 8.60 -18.18 5.35
N LEU A 224 9.58 -17.30 5.13
CA LEU A 224 9.64 -16.00 5.79
C LEU A 224 8.83 -14.98 5.01
N PHE A 225 8.23 -14.02 5.70
CA PHE A 225 7.33 -13.05 5.11
C PHE A 225 7.57 -11.66 5.69
N TRP A 226 7.55 -10.67 4.82
CA TRP A 226 7.53 -9.27 5.21
C TRP A 226 6.64 -8.46 4.27
N GLU A 227 6.16 -7.33 4.75
CA GLU A 227 5.50 -6.28 3.97
C GLU A 227 6.09 -4.93 4.36
N ALA A 228 6.03 -3.98 3.43
CA ALA A 228 6.46 -2.62 3.68
C ALA A 228 5.42 -1.59 3.21
N GLU A 229 5.26 -0.55 4.01
CA GLU A 229 4.58 0.68 3.65
C GLU A 229 5.58 1.63 2.99
N THR A 230 5.15 2.31 1.93
CA THR A 230 6.01 3.22 1.16
C THR A 230 5.96 4.62 1.73
N ASP A 231 7.08 5.09 2.26
CA ASP A 231 7.25 6.45 2.75
C ASP A 231 7.76 7.39 1.64
N SER A 232 6.85 8.17 1.06
CA SER A 232 7.19 9.20 0.06
C SER A 232 7.57 10.54 0.65
N ARG A 233 7.65 10.67 1.98
CA ARG A 233 8.16 11.88 2.63
C ARG A 233 9.67 11.99 2.47
N VAL A 234 10.34 10.89 2.11
CA VAL A 234 11.76 10.88 1.74
C VAL A 234 11.91 11.56 0.38
N PRO A 235 12.60 12.72 0.30
CA PRO A 235 12.84 13.38 -0.97
C PRO A 235 13.69 12.49 -1.88
N MET A 236 13.45 12.57 -3.20
CA MET A 236 14.34 11.93 -4.18
C MET A 236 15.78 12.34 -3.89
N THR A 237 16.65 11.38 -3.57
CA THR A 237 18.08 11.65 -3.59
C THR A 237 18.47 11.91 -5.05
N PRO A 238 19.19 13.01 -5.36
CA PRO A 238 19.59 13.27 -6.72
C PRO A 238 20.43 12.09 -7.23
N PRO A 239 20.21 11.64 -8.48
CA PRO A 239 20.98 10.53 -9.03
C PRO A 239 22.47 10.85 -8.93
N LEU A 240 23.27 9.85 -8.60
CA LEU A 240 24.73 9.96 -8.61
C LEU A 240 25.16 10.51 -9.99
N SER A 241 25.91 11.61 -10.00
CA SER A 241 26.43 12.19 -11.24
C SER A 241 27.16 11.12 -12.05
N PRO A 242 26.84 10.97 -13.36
CA PRO A 242 27.49 9.96 -14.19
C PRO A 242 29.00 10.20 -14.20
N VAL A 243 29.76 9.20 -13.77
CA VAL A 243 31.22 9.22 -13.83
C VAL A 243 31.64 8.89 -15.25
N LEU A 244 32.39 9.80 -15.89
CA LEU A 244 32.88 9.62 -17.26
C LEU A 244 33.68 8.31 -17.37
N GLY A 245 33.22 7.40 -18.24
CA GLY A 245 33.87 6.09 -18.46
C GLY A 245 33.24 4.92 -17.70
N GLN A 246 32.21 5.13 -16.90
CA GLN A 246 31.37 4.05 -16.35
C GLN A 246 30.20 3.76 -17.29
N LEU A 247 29.83 2.48 -17.40
CA LEU A 247 28.58 2.06 -18.04
C LEU A 247 27.41 2.84 -17.42
N PRO A 248 26.32 3.12 -18.17
CA PRO A 248 25.15 3.75 -17.60
C PRO A 248 24.75 2.96 -16.33
N PRO A 249 24.42 3.66 -15.22
CA PRO A 249 24.10 2.97 -13.98
C PRO A 249 22.94 2.00 -14.22
N ALA A 250 23.05 0.80 -13.64
CA ALA A 250 21.96 -0.15 -13.59
C ALA A 250 20.68 0.57 -13.13
N GLU A 251 19.54 0.22 -13.72
CA GLU A 251 18.24 0.84 -13.46
C GLU A 251 18.05 1.12 -11.95
N HIS A 252 17.71 2.35 -11.56
CA HIS A 252 17.47 2.66 -10.16
C HIS A 252 16.01 2.36 -9.81
N PHE A 253 15.79 1.42 -8.91
CA PHE A 253 14.47 1.12 -8.38
C PHE A 253 14.24 1.93 -7.10
N SER A 254 13.26 2.83 -7.13
CA SER A 254 12.78 3.58 -5.96
C SER A 254 11.35 3.16 -5.66
N PRO A 255 11.07 2.53 -4.51
CA PRO A 255 9.71 2.18 -4.14
C PRO A 255 8.71 3.34 -4.18
N ALA A 256 9.13 4.53 -3.73
CA ALA A 256 8.28 5.72 -3.66
C ALA A 256 7.98 6.38 -5.02
N HIS A 257 8.81 6.12 -6.03
CA HIS A 257 8.78 6.83 -7.32
C HIS A 257 8.82 5.90 -8.54
N SER A 258 8.52 4.62 -8.36
CA SER A 258 8.43 3.67 -9.47
C SER A 258 7.23 3.95 -10.36
N ASP A 259 7.43 3.92 -11.68
CA ASP A 259 6.34 3.95 -12.67
C ASP A 259 6.55 2.92 -13.79
N LEU A 260 5.48 2.66 -14.53
CA LEU A 260 5.48 1.83 -15.72
C LEU A 260 5.25 2.70 -16.96
N HIS A 261 5.91 2.35 -18.05
CA HIS A 261 5.88 3.08 -19.32
C HIS A 261 5.81 2.10 -20.52
N ASP A 262 5.54 2.66 -21.70
CA ASP A 262 5.43 1.90 -22.95
C ASP A 262 6.75 1.27 -23.44
N ASP A 263 7.88 1.52 -22.79
CA ASP A 263 9.19 0.92 -23.13
C ASP A 263 9.61 -0.19 -22.15
N ASN A 264 9.06 -0.23 -20.94
CA ASN A 264 9.54 -1.09 -19.86
C ASN A 264 8.54 -2.16 -19.39
N ALA A 265 7.29 -2.11 -19.85
CA ALA A 265 6.22 -3.00 -19.41
C ALA A 265 5.69 -3.92 -20.52
N VAL A 266 4.83 -4.87 -20.13
CA VAL A 266 3.84 -5.48 -21.03
C VAL A 266 2.45 -5.02 -20.63
N VAL A 267 1.54 -4.89 -21.60
CA VAL A 267 0.14 -4.58 -21.33
C VAL A 267 -0.73 -5.77 -21.73
N LEU A 268 -1.53 -6.23 -20.78
CA LEU A 268 -2.38 -7.40 -20.90
C LEU A 268 -3.83 -7.02 -20.59
N GLY A 269 -4.77 -7.60 -21.35
CA GLY A 269 -6.16 -7.65 -20.89
C GLY A 269 -6.24 -8.52 -19.63
N VAL A 270 -7.07 -8.10 -18.66
CA VAL A 270 -7.12 -8.72 -17.33
C VAL A 270 -7.30 -10.24 -17.36
N ASP A 271 -8.11 -10.77 -18.29
CA ASP A 271 -8.37 -12.21 -18.44
C ASP A 271 -7.13 -13.02 -18.84
N SER A 272 -6.15 -12.38 -19.48
CA SER A 272 -4.91 -13.04 -19.92
C SER A 272 -3.80 -13.01 -18.87
N VAL A 273 -3.91 -12.13 -17.86
CA VAL A 273 -2.89 -11.95 -16.82
C VAL A 273 -2.56 -13.23 -16.05
N PRO A 274 -3.53 -14.04 -15.56
CA PRO A 274 -3.20 -15.24 -14.79
C PRO A 274 -2.32 -16.23 -15.60
N ARG A 275 -2.68 -16.45 -16.87
CA ARG A 275 -1.94 -17.35 -17.76
C ARG A 275 -0.55 -16.82 -18.11
N TYR A 276 -0.44 -15.51 -18.29
CA TYR A 276 0.84 -14.86 -18.56
C TYR A 276 1.78 -14.98 -17.36
N LEU A 277 1.30 -14.66 -16.16
CA LEU A 277 2.05 -14.78 -14.90
C LEU A 277 2.52 -16.21 -14.66
N GLU A 278 1.65 -17.20 -14.85
CA GLU A 278 2.00 -18.61 -14.64
C GLU A 278 3.21 -19.04 -15.50
N LYS A 279 3.25 -18.59 -16.76
CA LYS A 279 4.36 -18.85 -17.68
C LYS A 279 5.61 -18.04 -17.31
N ALA A 280 5.46 -16.74 -17.06
CA ALA A 280 6.58 -15.85 -16.77
C ALA A 280 7.30 -16.24 -15.47
N LEU A 281 6.55 -16.53 -14.41
CA LEU A 281 7.10 -16.94 -13.13
C LEU A 281 7.77 -18.32 -13.22
N ALA A 282 7.26 -19.24 -14.06
CA ALA A 282 7.92 -20.51 -14.34
C ALA A 282 9.28 -20.29 -15.02
N ALA A 283 9.31 -19.42 -16.03
CA ALA A 283 10.54 -19.06 -16.71
C ALA A 283 11.54 -18.39 -15.76
N LEU A 284 11.08 -17.61 -14.78
CA LEU A 284 11.91 -16.99 -13.76
C LEU A 284 12.41 -17.96 -12.67
N GLY A 285 12.05 -19.25 -12.74
CA GLY A 285 12.54 -20.27 -11.81
C GLY A 285 11.72 -20.43 -10.52
N LEU A 286 10.52 -19.85 -10.43
CA LEU A 286 9.64 -20.08 -9.30
C LEU A 286 9.03 -21.48 -9.37
N HIS A 287 9.09 -22.19 -8.25
CA HIS A 287 8.45 -23.50 -8.10
C HIS A 287 6.91 -23.38 -7.98
N LEU A 288 6.19 -24.51 -8.09
CA LEU A 288 4.72 -24.52 -8.20
C LEU A 288 4.01 -23.80 -7.05
N GLU A 289 4.42 -24.03 -5.80
CA GLU A 289 3.81 -23.40 -4.63
C GLU A 289 4.01 -21.87 -4.65
N ALA A 290 5.24 -21.40 -4.90
CA ALA A 290 5.53 -19.98 -5.03
C ALA A 290 4.70 -19.32 -6.15
N ARG A 291 4.58 -19.95 -7.34
CA ARG A 291 3.77 -19.41 -8.45
C ARG A 291 2.29 -19.31 -8.10
N THR A 292 1.75 -20.37 -7.49
CA THR A 292 0.34 -20.40 -7.06
C THR A 292 0.08 -19.32 -6.01
N SER A 293 0.98 -19.19 -5.03
CA SER A 293 0.86 -18.18 -3.95
C SER A 293 1.00 -16.75 -4.48
N PHE A 294 1.92 -16.53 -5.41
CA PHE A 294 2.10 -15.24 -6.09
C PHE A 294 0.82 -14.82 -6.79
N ILE A 295 0.28 -15.71 -7.65
CA ILE A 295 -0.89 -15.41 -8.47
C ILE A 295 -2.12 -15.21 -7.57
N THR A 296 -2.40 -16.12 -6.64
CA THR A 296 -3.59 -16.01 -5.79
C THR A 296 -3.58 -14.80 -4.86
N TYR A 297 -2.40 -14.31 -4.45
CA TYR A 297 -2.29 -13.07 -3.68
C TYR A 297 -2.59 -11.83 -4.54
N TRP A 298 -2.03 -11.74 -5.75
CA TRP A 298 -2.15 -10.54 -6.59
C TRP A 298 -3.42 -10.48 -7.43
N LEU A 299 -4.05 -11.61 -7.75
CA LEU A 299 -5.26 -11.67 -8.58
C LEU A 299 -6.39 -10.76 -8.06
N PRO A 300 -6.75 -10.73 -6.77
CA PRO A 300 -7.81 -9.84 -6.29
C PRO A 300 -7.57 -8.35 -6.58
N SER A 301 -6.31 -7.90 -6.64
CA SER A 301 -5.98 -6.51 -7.02
C SER A 301 -5.94 -6.31 -8.52
N ILE A 302 -5.38 -7.28 -9.27
CA ILE A 302 -5.33 -7.28 -10.74
C ILE A 302 -6.75 -7.26 -11.35
N LEU A 303 -7.68 -8.03 -10.79
CA LEU A 303 -9.06 -8.17 -11.30
C LEU A 303 -9.91 -6.90 -11.15
N LYS A 304 -9.41 -5.87 -10.47
CA LYS A 304 -10.09 -4.56 -10.36
C LYS A 304 -9.94 -3.71 -11.61
N HIS A 305 -9.06 -4.09 -12.53
CA HIS A 305 -8.68 -3.32 -13.71
C HIS A 305 -9.11 -4.02 -15.00
N SER A 306 -9.35 -3.25 -16.07
CA SER A 306 -9.67 -3.81 -17.39
C SER A 306 -8.41 -4.26 -18.13
N PHE A 307 -7.36 -3.45 -18.05
CA PHE A 307 -6.03 -3.74 -18.58
C PHE A 307 -4.99 -3.54 -17.49
N VAL A 308 -3.90 -4.29 -17.56
CA VAL A 308 -2.80 -4.21 -16.60
C VAL A 308 -1.49 -4.06 -17.36
N ALA A 309 -0.79 -2.97 -17.09
CA ALA A 309 0.64 -2.85 -17.36
C ALA A 309 1.41 -3.60 -16.27
N LEU A 310 2.38 -4.42 -16.66
CA LEU A 310 3.17 -5.23 -15.75
C LEU A 310 4.63 -5.29 -16.18
N ARG A 311 5.55 -5.26 -15.21
CA ARG A 311 6.95 -5.64 -15.42
C ARG A 311 7.55 -6.30 -14.19
N PHE A 312 8.70 -6.94 -14.37
CA PHE A 312 9.55 -7.39 -13.27
C PHE A 312 10.78 -6.49 -13.16
N VAL A 313 11.10 -6.08 -11.93
CA VAL A 313 12.26 -5.24 -11.63
C VAL A 313 13.54 -6.07 -11.77
N PRO A 314 14.64 -5.53 -12.35
CA PRO A 314 15.94 -6.19 -12.29
C PRO A 314 16.33 -6.54 -10.85
N GLN A 315 16.80 -7.77 -10.63
CA GLN A 315 17.12 -8.27 -9.29
C GLN A 315 18.15 -7.37 -8.59
N GLU A 316 19.19 -6.93 -9.29
CA GLU A 316 20.22 -6.04 -8.74
C GLU A 316 19.65 -4.71 -8.25
N SER A 317 18.64 -4.18 -8.94
CA SER A 317 17.97 -2.93 -8.57
C SER A 317 17.10 -3.13 -7.33
N TYR A 318 16.39 -4.26 -7.24
CA TYR A 318 15.61 -4.62 -6.07
C TYR A 318 16.50 -4.89 -4.84
N GLU A 319 17.66 -5.53 -5.03
CA GLU A 319 18.64 -5.79 -3.98
C GLU A 319 19.19 -4.53 -3.34
N ARG A 320 19.27 -3.41 -4.07
CA ARG A 320 19.63 -2.11 -3.50
C ARG A 320 18.54 -1.54 -2.61
N ALA A 321 17.26 -1.74 -2.97
CA ALA A 321 16.12 -1.24 -2.19
C ALA A 321 15.84 -2.08 -0.94
N ALA A 322 16.05 -3.39 -1.03
CA ALA A 322 15.83 -4.30 0.09
C ALA A 322 16.99 -5.29 0.25
N PRO A 323 18.19 -4.91 0.73
CA PRO A 323 19.33 -5.81 0.84
C PRO A 323 19.02 -7.06 1.67
N LEU A 324 19.29 -8.24 1.10
CA LEU A 324 19.08 -9.55 1.72
C LEU A 324 20.43 -10.27 1.86
N ASP A 325 20.83 -10.56 3.09
CA ASP A 325 22.05 -11.31 3.42
C ASP A 325 21.68 -12.62 4.11
N VAL A 326 22.18 -13.75 3.59
CA VAL A 326 21.88 -15.09 4.10
C VAL A 326 23.19 -15.79 4.44
N THR A 327 23.28 -16.31 5.66
CA THR A 327 24.44 -17.05 6.17
C THR A 327 24.00 -18.44 6.65
N PRO A 328 24.62 -19.55 6.22
CA PRO A 328 25.71 -19.64 5.25
C PRO A 328 25.29 -19.11 3.87
N ARG A 329 26.27 -18.74 3.04
CA ARG A 329 25.98 -18.17 1.72
C ARG A 329 25.23 -19.19 0.84
N PRO A 330 24.05 -18.86 0.29
CA PRO A 330 23.37 -19.71 -0.68
C PRO A 330 24.18 -19.85 -1.96
N ASP A 331 24.03 -20.98 -2.63
CA ASP A 331 24.60 -21.21 -3.96
C ASP A 331 23.93 -20.29 -5.00
N VAL A 332 22.62 -20.07 -4.87
CA VAL A 332 21.84 -19.20 -5.74
C VAL A 332 20.75 -18.48 -4.94
N ILE A 333 20.58 -17.19 -5.23
CA ILE A 333 19.49 -16.35 -4.74
C ILE A 333 18.74 -15.81 -5.96
N THR A 334 17.44 -16.08 -6.04
CA THR A 334 16.54 -15.54 -7.06
C THR A 334 15.54 -14.62 -6.37
N ARG A 335 15.46 -13.35 -6.77
CA ARG A 335 14.53 -12.38 -6.20
C ARG A 335 13.70 -11.75 -7.31
N VAL A 336 12.40 -12.04 -7.32
CA VAL A 336 11.47 -11.56 -8.35
C VAL A 336 10.51 -10.56 -7.74
N PHE A 337 10.61 -9.30 -8.17
CA PHE A 337 9.71 -8.24 -7.71
C PHE A 337 8.89 -7.69 -8.88
N MET A 338 7.56 -7.80 -8.79
CA MET A 338 6.65 -7.37 -9.84
C MET A 338 6.11 -5.97 -9.58
N LEU A 339 6.13 -5.12 -10.59
CA LEU A 339 5.34 -3.89 -10.61
C LEU A 339 4.16 -4.08 -11.55
N PHE A 340 2.99 -3.61 -11.14
CA PHE A 340 1.84 -3.56 -12.03
C PHE A 340 1.01 -2.30 -11.83
N LYS A 341 0.30 -1.88 -12.87
CA LYS A 341 -0.55 -0.68 -12.88
C LYS A 341 -1.79 -0.97 -13.71
N GLY A 342 -2.95 -0.60 -13.18
CA GLY A 342 -4.20 -0.63 -13.92
C GLY A 342 -4.24 0.44 -15.02
N LEU A 343 -4.76 0.08 -16.19
CA LEU A 343 -4.97 0.99 -17.31
C LEU A 343 -6.45 0.98 -17.72
N SER A 344 -6.96 2.17 -18.08
CA SER A 344 -8.23 2.29 -18.80
C SER A 344 -8.03 2.02 -20.28
N GLU A 345 -9.14 1.77 -20.99
CA GLU A 345 -9.10 1.52 -22.42
C GLU A 345 -8.64 2.76 -23.22
N ASP A 346 -8.97 3.96 -22.72
CA ASP A 346 -8.70 5.24 -23.38
C ASP A 346 -7.22 5.53 -23.58
N VAL A 347 -6.37 5.05 -22.66
CA VAL A 347 -4.92 5.30 -22.69
C VAL A 347 -4.15 4.26 -23.49
N LEU A 348 -4.78 3.17 -23.95
CA LEU A 348 -4.08 2.05 -24.60
C LEU A 348 -3.35 2.41 -25.90
N ASN A 349 -3.74 3.51 -26.55
CA ASN A 349 -3.07 4.02 -27.75
C ASN A 349 -1.67 4.58 -27.44
N GLU A 350 -1.38 4.90 -26.18
CA GLU A 350 -0.06 5.32 -25.71
C GLU A 350 0.84 4.12 -25.36
N TRP A 351 0.28 2.91 -25.29
CA TRP A 351 0.96 1.68 -24.84
C TRP A 351 1.19 0.66 -25.97
N THR A 352 1.50 1.15 -27.18
CA THR A 352 1.63 0.27 -28.36
C THR A 352 2.80 -0.71 -28.25
N GLY A 353 3.96 -0.27 -27.75
CA GLY A 353 5.14 -1.12 -27.56
C GLY A 353 4.92 -2.19 -26.50
N ALA A 354 4.32 -1.83 -25.37
CA ALA A 354 4.02 -2.74 -24.28
C ALA A 354 2.97 -3.78 -24.66
N ARG A 355 1.98 -3.41 -25.49
CA ARG A 355 1.02 -4.36 -26.06
C ARG A 355 1.69 -5.33 -27.03
N ALA A 356 2.56 -4.84 -27.92
CA ALA A 356 3.31 -5.72 -28.82
C ALA A 356 4.21 -6.69 -28.05
N ARG A 357 4.84 -6.23 -26.95
CA ARG A 357 5.66 -7.06 -26.08
C ARG A 357 4.88 -8.15 -25.33
N ALA A 358 3.55 -8.08 -25.26
CA ALA A 358 2.75 -9.14 -24.63
C ALA A 358 2.77 -10.45 -25.43
N ASP A 359 3.00 -10.39 -26.74
CA ASP A 359 3.05 -11.55 -27.64
C ASP A 359 4.45 -12.19 -27.73
N GLU A 360 5.48 -11.55 -27.16
CA GLU A 360 6.83 -12.10 -27.11
C GLU A 360 6.94 -13.25 -26.09
N ASP A 361 7.96 -14.09 -26.26
CA ASP A 361 8.24 -15.16 -25.31
C ASP A 361 8.59 -14.60 -23.92
N VAL A 362 7.93 -15.11 -22.88
CA VAL A 362 8.16 -14.73 -21.49
C VAL A 362 9.56 -15.04 -20.98
N VAL A 363 10.31 -15.93 -21.67
CA VAL A 363 11.71 -16.23 -21.35
C VAL A 363 12.59 -14.97 -21.35
N LYS A 364 12.21 -13.91 -22.07
CA LYS A 364 12.91 -12.61 -22.04
C LYS A 364 13.07 -12.05 -20.61
N TRP A 365 12.14 -12.35 -19.71
CA TRP A 365 12.20 -11.87 -18.33
C TRP A 365 13.41 -12.44 -17.58
N GLN A 366 13.94 -13.60 -17.96
CA GLN A 366 15.16 -14.13 -17.33
C GLN A 366 16.34 -13.17 -17.51
N GLY A 367 16.52 -12.61 -18.71
CA GLY A 367 17.57 -11.64 -19.00
C GLY A 367 17.32 -10.27 -18.38
N ILE A 368 16.05 -9.84 -18.32
CA ILE A 368 15.67 -8.55 -17.72
C ILE A 368 15.85 -8.57 -16.19
N VAL A 369 15.38 -9.63 -15.53
CA VAL A 369 15.49 -9.78 -14.08
C VAL A 369 16.92 -10.17 -13.68
N GLY A 370 17.62 -10.93 -14.53
CA GLY A 370 18.99 -11.39 -14.28
C GLY A 370 19.06 -12.65 -13.42
N VAL A 371 18.11 -13.58 -13.58
CA VAL A 371 17.99 -14.80 -12.75
C VAL A 371 18.67 -16.00 -13.39
N ASP A 372 19.21 -16.89 -12.55
CA ASP A 372 19.73 -18.19 -12.98
C ASP A 372 18.70 -19.30 -12.69
N ALA A 373 17.70 -19.40 -13.57
CA ALA A 373 16.63 -20.39 -13.46
C ALA A 373 17.15 -21.84 -13.47
N SER A 374 18.31 -22.08 -14.10
CA SER A 374 18.91 -23.42 -14.18
C SER A 374 19.44 -23.89 -12.83
N ARG A 375 20.20 -23.03 -12.13
CA ARG A 375 20.69 -23.30 -10.78
C ARG A 375 19.55 -23.26 -9.76
N MET A 376 18.56 -22.39 -9.97
CA MET A 376 17.37 -22.35 -9.13
C MET A 376 16.56 -23.66 -9.20
N ALA A 377 16.64 -24.41 -10.30
CA ALA A 377 16.00 -25.73 -10.42
C ALA A 377 16.79 -26.88 -9.76
N ASP A 378 18.09 -26.71 -9.50
CA ASP A 378 18.97 -27.77 -8.98
C ASP A 378 18.73 -28.02 -7.48
N THR A 379 18.13 -29.17 -7.15
CA THR A 379 17.82 -29.56 -5.78
C THR A 379 19.05 -29.94 -4.94
N GLY A 380 20.23 -30.08 -5.57
CA GLY A 380 21.50 -30.32 -4.89
C GLY A 380 22.14 -29.05 -4.31
N LEU A 381 21.59 -27.87 -4.62
CA LEU A 381 22.10 -26.58 -4.17
C LEU A 381 21.31 -26.04 -2.97
N PHE A 382 21.97 -25.23 -2.13
CA PHE A 382 21.28 -24.35 -1.20
C PHE A 382 20.76 -23.12 -1.94
N ARG A 383 19.44 -23.03 -2.07
CA ARG A 383 18.75 -22.04 -2.90
C ARG A 383 17.85 -21.16 -2.05
N VAL A 384 17.86 -19.87 -2.34
CA VAL A 384 16.92 -18.91 -1.76
C VAL A 384 16.08 -18.30 -2.88
N LEU A 385 14.76 -18.32 -2.71
CA LEU A 385 13.82 -17.71 -3.63
C LEU A 385 12.99 -16.69 -2.87
N GLU A 386 13.06 -15.43 -3.30
CA GLU A 386 12.13 -14.40 -2.88
C GLU A 386 11.23 -13.99 -4.05
N TRP A 387 9.95 -13.81 -3.76
CA TRP A 387 9.07 -13.09 -4.67
C TRP A 387 8.24 -12.07 -3.92
N GLY A 388 7.93 -10.96 -4.59
CA GLY A 388 7.05 -9.92 -4.08
C GLY A 388 6.52 -9.04 -5.20
N GLY A 389 5.80 -7.98 -4.85
CA GLY A 389 5.43 -6.98 -5.84
C GLY A 389 4.79 -5.74 -5.22
N MET A 390 4.41 -4.81 -6.07
CA MET A 390 3.59 -3.68 -5.67
C MET A 390 2.71 -3.20 -6.83
N GLU A 391 1.54 -2.69 -6.45
CA GLU A 391 0.71 -1.91 -7.35
C GLU A 391 1.29 -0.49 -7.42
N VAL A 392 1.57 -0.03 -8.64
CA VAL A 392 1.96 1.33 -8.90
C VAL A 392 0.72 2.17 -9.13
N LEU A 393 0.51 3.10 -8.22
CA LEU A 393 -0.63 4.00 -8.23
C LEU A 393 -0.17 5.32 -8.84
N GLY A 394 -0.33 5.45 -10.15
CA GLY A 394 -0.03 6.71 -10.84
C GLY A 394 -1.05 7.79 -10.51
N SER A 395 -0.63 9.06 -10.60
CA SER A 395 -1.54 10.16 -10.85
C SER A 395 -2.23 9.91 -12.20
N GLN A 396 -3.50 9.51 -12.17
CA GLN A 396 -4.32 9.54 -13.38
C GLN A 396 -4.38 11.00 -13.80
N ARG A 397 -3.66 11.36 -14.88
CA ARG A 397 -3.90 12.65 -15.53
C ARG A 397 -5.37 12.66 -15.94
N VAL A 398 -6.18 13.43 -15.23
CA VAL A 398 -7.46 13.87 -15.74
C VAL A 398 -7.12 14.72 -16.95
N LEU A 399 -7.27 14.15 -18.15
CA LEU A 399 -7.26 14.93 -19.38
C LEU A 399 -8.44 15.89 -19.29
N GLY A 400 -8.19 17.10 -18.81
CA GLY A 400 -9.08 18.23 -18.99
C GLY A 400 -9.21 18.46 -20.49
N GLU A 401 -10.42 18.26 -21.01
CA GLU A 401 -10.80 18.67 -22.36
C GLU A 401 -10.42 20.15 -22.55
N LEU A 402 -9.56 20.42 -23.54
CA LEU A 402 -9.23 21.76 -24.03
C LEU A 402 -10.22 22.19 -25.11
#